data_AF-A0A387BK91-F1
#
_entry.id   AF-A0A387BK91-F1
#
_cell.length_a   1.000
_cell.length_b   1.000
_cell.length_c   1.000
_cell.angle_alpha   90.00
_cell.angle_beta   90.00
_cell.angle_gamma   90.00
#
_symmetry.space_group_name_H-M   'P 1'
#
loop_
_entity.id
_entity.type
_entity.pdbx_description
1 polymer ?
#
loop_
_entity_poly.entity_id
_entity_poly.type
_entity_poly.pdbx_seq_one_letter_code
_entity_poly.pdbx_strand_id
1 'polypeptide(L)'
;MSEYENLMANISKQNELKNQGKQSLPATPELREAIAVKHNLPAEMAERLRGEDEQSLIQDAEYLSQYVKKTVPTAPLKSTEPIMKDPLTQSLQELVHDLTGQ
;
A
#
# COMPACT_ATOMS: atom_id res chain seq x y z
N MET A 1 48.08 27.13 -18.54
CA MET A 1 46.70 27.67 -18.55
C MET A 1 45.75 26.77 -19.36
N SER A 2 46.12 26.33 -20.56
CA SER A 2 45.29 25.45 -21.42
C SER A 2 44.92 24.07 -20.84
N GLU A 3 45.78 23.44 -20.03
CA GLU A 3 45.47 22.12 -19.43
C GLU A 3 44.35 22.17 -18.39
N TYR A 4 44.24 23.27 -17.64
CA TYR A 4 43.16 23.46 -16.66
C TYR A 4 41.81 23.68 -17.33
N GLU A 5 41.75 24.41 -18.46
CA GLU A 5 40.51 24.56 -19.23
C GLU A 5 40.02 23.22 -19.77
N ASN A 6 40.93 22.41 -20.31
CA ASN A 6 40.59 21.07 -20.79
C ASN A 6 40.14 20.14 -19.66
N LEU A 7 40.75 20.25 -18.48
CA LEU A 7 40.35 19.48 -17.29
C LEU A 7 38.95 19.88 -16.80
N MET A 8 38.65 21.18 -16.73
CA MET A 8 37.32 21.66 -16.34
C MET A 8 36.25 21.29 -17.36
N ALA A 9 36.56 21.36 -18.66
CA ALA A 9 35.66 20.92 -19.72
C ALA A 9 35.34 19.42 -19.63
N ASN A 10 36.34 18.58 -19.34
CA ASN A 10 36.13 17.14 -19.17
C ASN A 10 35.34 16.81 -17.90
N ILE A 11 35.58 17.53 -16.79
CA ILE A 11 34.83 17.33 -15.53
C ILE A 11 33.36 17.71 -15.72
N SER A 12 33.07 18.87 -16.33
CA SER A 12 31.70 19.28 -16.63
C SER A 12 31.01 18.28 -17.57
N LYS A 13 31.69 17.89 -18.65
CA LYS A 13 31.16 16.90 -19.59
C LYS A 13 30.86 15.56 -18.91
N GLN A 14 31.73 15.08 -18.02
CA GLN A 14 31.48 13.87 -17.23
C GLN A 14 30.24 13.99 -16.32
N ASN A 15 30.00 15.16 -15.73
CA ASN A 15 28.81 15.41 -14.91
C ASN A 15 27.53 15.52 -15.74
N GLU A 16 27.61 16.05 -16.95
CA GLU A 16 26.50 16.11 -17.90
C GLU A 16 26.13 14.70 -18.42
N LEU A 17 27.11 13.86 -18.77
CA LEU A 17 26.85 12.46 -19.16
C LEU A 17 26.19 11.65 -18.04
N LYS A 18 26.59 11.87 -16.78
CA LYS A 18 25.97 11.22 -15.61
C LYS A 18 24.53 11.67 -15.36
N ASN A 19 24.17 12.90 -15.73
CA ASN A 19 22.79 13.36 -15.71
C ASN A 19 22.00 12.89 -16.94
N GLN A 20 22.64 12.72 -18.09
CA GLN A 20 22.03 12.20 -19.31
C GLN A 20 21.70 10.70 -19.24
N GLY A 21 22.41 9.92 -18.42
CA GLY A 21 22.02 8.54 -18.09
C GLY A 21 20.71 8.41 -17.30
N LYS A 22 20.14 9.53 -16.83
CA LYS A 22 18.79 9.63 -16.27
C LYS A 22 17.77 10.07 -17.32
N GLN A 23 17.97 9.69 -18.57
CA GLN A 23 16.87 9.68 -19.54
C GLN A 23 15.94 8.55 -19.13
N SER A 24 14.94 8.90 -18.34
CA SER A 24 13.86 8.03 -17.89
C SER A 24 13.28 7.35 -19.11
N LEU A 25 13.61 6.05 -19.28
CA LEU A 25 12.92 5.27 -20.28
C LEU A 25 11.44 5.30 -19.91
N PRO A 26 10.53 5.52 -20.88
CA PRO A 26 9.12 5.61 -20.60
C PRO A 26 8.69 4.39 -19.79
N ALA A 27 8.10 4.64 -18.62
CA ALA A 27 7.76 3.59 -17.69
C ALA A 27 6.88 2.53 -18.36
N THR A 28 7.36 1.29 -18.38
CA THR A 28 6.64 0.17 -18.98
C THR A 28 5.37 -0.14 -18.18
N PRO A 29 4.32 -0.69 -18.82
CA PRO A 29 3.11 -1.10 -18.12
C PRO A 29 3.40 -2.09 -16.99
N GLU A 30 4.36 -3.01 -17.18
CA GLU A 30 4.80 -3.97 -16.15
C GLU A 30 5.40 -3.28 -14.92
N LEU A 31 6.18 -2.19 -15.12
CA LEU A 31 6.76 -1.42 -14.03
C LEU A 31 5.66 -0.72 -13.21
N ARG A 32 4.66 -0.15 -13.88
CA ARG A 32 3.50 0.49 -13.22
C ARG A 32 2.73 -0.53 -12.39
N GLU A 33 2.52 -1.72 -12.93
CA GLU A 33 1.84 -2.81 -12.23
C GLU A 33 2.63 -3.28 -11.01
N ALA A 34 3.95 -3.48 -11.17
CA ALA A 34 4.83 -3.84 -10.06
C ALA A 34 4.83 -2.78 -8.94
N ILE A 35 4.81 -1.49 -9.29
CA ILE A 35 4.74 -0.39 -8.32
C ILE A 35 3.37 -0.38 -7.62
N ALA A 36 2.26 -0.54 -8.35
CA ALA A 36 0.93 -0.61 -7.76
C ALA A 36 0.84 -1.72 -6.71
N VAL A 37 1.30 -2.94 -7.04
CA VAL A 37 1.31 -4.08 -6.12
C VAL A 37 2.18 -3.80 -4.89
N LYS A 38 3.37 -3.22 -5.06
CA LYS A 38 4.27 -2.85 -3.94
C LYS A 38 3.62 -1.84 -2.98
N HIS A 39 2.82 -0.91 -3.50
CA HIS A 39 2.15 0.12 -2.72
C HIS A 39 0.75 -0.29 -2.24
N ASN A 40 0.41 -1.59 -2.27
CA ASN A 40 -0.91 -2.11 -1.86
C ASN A 40 -2.08 -1.50 -2.64
N LEU A 41 -1.83 -1.10 -3.89
CA LEU A 41 -2.86 -0.69 -4.83
C LEU A 41 -3.34 -1.90 -5.65
N PRO A 42 -4.63 -1.96 -5.98
CA PRO A 42 -5.15 -2.93 -6.95
C PRO A 42 -4.41 -2.79 -8.29
N ALA A 43 -4.06 -3.93 -8.91
CA ALA A 43 -3.37 -3.96 -10.20
C ALA A 43 -4.14 -3.19 -11.30
N GLU A 44 -5.48 -3.17 -11.24
CA GLU A 44 -6.31 -2.39 -12.17
C GLU A 44 -6.10 -0.87 -12.08
N MET A 45 -5.47 -0.38 -10.99
CA MET A 45 -5.09 1.04 -10.85
C MET A 45 -3.71 1.35 -11.39
N ALA A 46 -2.91 0.35 -11.79
CA ALA A 46 -1.56 0.55 -12.33
C ALA A 46 -1.57 1.45 -13.58
N GLU A 47 -2.57 1.28 -14.44
CA GLU A 47 -2.74 2.10 -15.65
C GLU A 47 -3.06 3.57 -15.35
N ARG A 48 -3.58 3.86 -14.15
CA ARG A 48 -3.89 5.22 -13.70
C ARG A 48 -2.71 5.95 -13.08
N LEU A 49 -1.66 5.21 -12.69
CA LEU A 49 -0.46 5.81 -12.11
C LEU A 49 0.18 6.77 -13.11
N ARG A 50 0.43 8.01 -12.66
CA ARG A 50 1.05 9.06 -13.47
C ARG A 50 2.49 9.27 -13.07
N GLY A 51 3.37 9.23 -14.06
CA GLY A 51 4.80 9.45 -13.89
C GLY A 51 5.57 8.88 -15.07
N GLU A 52 6.62 9.59 -15.48
CA GLU A 52 7.54 9.14 -16.52
C GLU A 52 8.74 8.41 -15.88
N ASP A 53 9.02 8.72 -14.62
CA ASP A 53 10.08 8.14 -13.78
C ASP A 53 9.56 7.13 -12.75
N GLU A 54 10.43 6.19 -12.37
CA GLU A 54 10.21 5.28 -11.25
C GLU A 54 9.86 6.03 -9.95
N GLN A 55 10.56 7.13 -9.66
CA GLN A 55 10.33 7.92 -8.45
C GLN A 55 8.96 8.61 -8.47
N SER A 56 8.56 9.17 -9.61
CA SER A 56 7.25 9.81 -9.76
C SER A 56 6.11 8.79 -9.64
N LEU A 57 6.27 7.60 -10.23
CA LEU A 57 5.29 6.52 -10.10
C LEU A 57 5.14 6.04 -8.67
N ILE A 58 6.24 5.92 -7.92
CA ILE A 58 6.23 5.54 -6.51
C ILE A 58 5.48 6.58 -5.67
N GLN A 59 5.74 7.87 -5.91
CA GLN A 59 5.06 8.95 -5.18
C GLN A 59 3.55 8.97 -5.45
N ASP A 60 3.16 8.82 -6.71
CA ASP A 60 1.75 8.77 -7.10
C ASP A 60 1.05 7.52 -6.52
N ALA A 61 1.73 6.37 -6.54
CA ALA A 61 1.24 5.14 -5.94
C ALA A 61 1.07 5.25 -4.43
N GLU A 62 2.03 5.85 -3.74
CA GLU A 62 1.94 6.11 -2.31
C GLU A 62 0.74 7.01 -1.99
N TYR A 63 0.54 8.07 -2.76
CA TYR A 63 -0.59 8.99 -2.57
C TYR A 63 -1.93 8.28 -2.79
N LEU A 64 -2.09 7.55 -3.89
CA LEU A 64 -3.31 6.79 -4.19
C LEU A 64 -3.58 5.69 -3.15
N SER A 65 -2.54 5.04 -2.63
CA SER A 65 -2.68 3.95 -1.65
C SER A 65 -3.41 4.41 -0.37
N GLN A 66 -3.29 5.70 -0.02
CA GLN A 66 -3.93 6.29 1.14
C GLN A 66 -5.46 6.34 0.99
N TYR A 67 -5.96 6.52 -0.24
CA TYR A 67 -7.39 6.58 -0.54
C TYR A 67 -8.02 5.20 -0.71
N VAL A 68 -7.23 4.20 -1.11
CA VAL A 68 -7.72 2.85 -1.41
C VAL A 68 -7.69 1.94 -0.19
N LYS A 69 -6.83 2.22 0.80
CA LYS A 69 -6.90 1.56 2.11
C LYS A 69 -8.31 1.74 2.67
N LYS A 70 -9.08 0.65 2.67
CA LYS A 70 -10.45 0.60 3.17
C LYS A 70 -10.52 1.28 4.54
N THR A 71 -11.02 2.51 4.55
CA THR A 71 -11.24 3.33 5.75
C THR A 71 -12.44 2.85 6.55
N VAL A 72 -13.15 1.85 6.07
CA VAL A 72 -14.20 1.17 6.83
C VAL A 72 -13.54 0.14 7.73
N PRO A 73 -13.41 0.39 9.05
CA PRO A 73 -13.23 -0.70 10.00
C PRO A 73 -14.38 -1.66 9.75
N THR A 74 -14.07 -2.82 9.17
CA THR A 74 -15.06 -3.87 9.02
C THR A 74 -15.41 -4.27 10.44
N ALA A 75 -16.60 -3.87 10.88
CA ALA A 75 -17.08 -4.24 12.20
C ALA A 75 -16.92 -5.76 12.33
N PRO A 76 -16.41 -6.26 13.46
CA PRO A 76 -16.31 -7.68 13.67
C PRO A 76 -17.68 -8.29 13.39
N LEU A 77 -17.69 -9.35 12.57
CA LEU A 77 -18.92 -10.03 12.21
C LEU A 77 -19.65 -10.38 13.51
N LYS A 78 -20.95 -10.05 13.57
CA LYS A 78 -21.79 -10.39 14.72
C LYS A 78 -21.66 -11.90 14.93
N SER A 79 -21.11 -12.32 16.07
CA SER A 79 -21.03 -13.74 16.39
C SER A 79 -22.45 -14.29 16.48
N THR A 80 -22.79 -15.20 15.56
CA THR A 80 -24.06 -15.94 15.54
C THR A 80 -23.94 -17.27 16.26
N GLU A 81 -22.80 -17.53 16.88
CA GLU A 81 -22.62 -18.74 17.66
C GLU A 81 -23.44 -18.60 18.94
N PRO A 82 -24.33 -19.55 19.26
CA PRO A 82 -24.93 -19.58 20.58
C PRO A 82 -23.78 -19.68 21.57
N ILE A 83 -23.67 -18.70 22.47
CA ILE A 83 -22.73 -18.73 23.58
C ILE A 83 -23.09 -20.00 24.35
N MET A 84 -22.34 -21.08 24.13
CA MET A 84 -22.52 -22.33 24.86
C MET A 84 -22.22 -21.99 26.32
N LYS A 85 -23.28 -21.69 27.07
CA LYS A 85 -23.19 -21.51 28.51
C LYS A 85 -22.74 -22.84 29.08
N ASP A 86 -21.79 -22.80 30.00
CA ASP A 86 -21.33 -24.00 30.72
C ASP A 86 -22.56 -24.78 31.24
N PRO A 87 -22.59 -26.12 31.14
CA PRO A 87 -23.76 -26.94 31.52
C PRO A 87 -24.21 -26.70 32.97
N LEU A 88 -23.28 -26.33 33.86
CA LEU A 88 -23.60 -25.93 35.23
C LEU A 88 -24.44 -24.65 35.25
N THR A 89 -24.13 -23.69 34.40
CA THR A 89 -24.83 -22.41 34.35
C THR A 89 -26.23 -22.56 33.78
N GLN A 90 -26.41 -23.45 32.80
CA GLN A 90 -27.74 -23.74 32.24
C GLN A 90 -28.66 -24.40 33.28
N SER A 91 -28.17 -25.44 33.95
CA SER A 91 -28.94 -26.15 34.99
C SER A 91 -29.29 -25.24 36.17
N LEU A 92 -28.38 -24.35 36.58
CA LEU A 92 -28.63 -23.39 37.64
C LEU A 92 -29.66 -22.32 37.24
N GLN A 93 -29.65 -21.89 35.97
CA GLN A 93 -30.70 -21.01 35.44
C GLN A 93 -32.08 -21.68 35.44
N GLU A 94 -32.19 -22.97 35.11
CA GLU A 94 -33.46 -23.71 35.16
C GLU A 94 -34.01 -23.79 36.59
N LEU A 95 -33.18 -24.18 37.56
CA LEU A 95 -33.56 -24.22 38.98
C LEU A 95 -34.06 -22.87 39.50
N VAL A 96 -33.37 -21.77 39.14
CA VAL A 96 -33.78 -20.42 39.54
C VAL A 96 -35.09 -20.02 38.87
N HIS A 97 -35.32 -20.41 37.61
CA HIS A 97 -36.57 -20.14 36.90
C HIS A 97 -37.76 -20.83 37.59
N ASP A 98 -37.63 -22.11 37.93
CA ASP A 98 -38.65 -22.89 38.66
C ASP A 98 -38.96 -22.29 40.05
N LEU A 99 -37.94 -21.75 40.72
CA LEU A 99 -38.08 -21.12 42.04
C LEU A 99 -38.69 -19.71 41.97
N THR A 100 -38.51 -19.01 40.85
CA THR A 100 -38.97 -17.62 40.68
C THR A 100 -40.32 -17.49 39.97
N GLY A 101 -40.84 -18.59 39.41
CA GLY A 101 -42.27 -18.79 39.12
C GLY A 101 -42.97 -17.63 38.40
N GLN A 102 -42.46 -17.23 37.23
CA GLN A 102 -43.17 -16.33 36.31
C GLN A 102 -43.94 -17.10 35.25
#